data_AF-A0A5Q7YIE3-F1
#
_entry.id   AF-A0A5Q7YIE3-F1
#
_cell.length_a   1.000
_cell.length_b   1.000
_cell.length_c   1.000
_cell.angle_alpha   90.00
_cell.angle_beta   90.00
_cell.angle_gamma   90.00
#
_symmetry.space_group_name_H-M   'P 1'
#
loop_
_entity.id
_entity.type
_entity.pdbx_description
1 polymer ?
#
loop_
_entity_poly.entity_id
_entity_poly.type
_entity_poly.pdbx_seq_one_letter_code
_entity_poly.pdbx_strand_id
1 'polypeptide(L)'
;MPVPFEGLLPYAIMTAFFGLAGHGVGFIRYWDNGWKNDRWDLDSWDHKMMARDMLLTGTKRGQTSEAVAPEHFKTAHIMEQTYWTPYKDQFFTFRERLYRGYVSGSWDFS
;
A
#
# COMPACT_ATOMS: atom_id res chain seq x y z
N MET A 1 8.30 19.17 -47.64
CA MET A 1 9.09 17.96 -47.27
C MET A 1 8.23 17.10 -46.36
N PRO A 2 7.97 15.83 -46.69
CA PRO A 2 7.23 14.92 -45.82
C PRO A 2 7.99 14.67 -44.51
N VAL A 3 7.27 14.37 -43.44
CA VAL A 3 7.84 14.12 -42.10
C VAL A 3 8.78 12.89 -42.15
N PRO A 4 10.00 12.97 -41.56
CA PRO A 4 10.95 11.84 -41.55
C PRO A 4 10.49 10.76 -40.56
N PHE A 5 9.79 9.73 -41.06
CA PHE A 5 9.17 8.71 -40.21
C PHE A 5 10.19 7.81 -39.52
N GLU A 6 11.33 7.53 -40.15
CA GLU A 6 12.40 6.72 -39.59
C GLU A 6 12.99 7.35 -38.33
N GLY A 7 13.05 8.69 -38.27
CA GLY A 7 13.45 9.44 -37.08
C GLY A 7 12.42 9.40 -35.96
N LEU A 8 11.15 9.11 -36.26
CA LEU A 8 10.06 9.01 -35.28
C LEU A 8 9.90 7.60 -34.72
N LEU A 9 10.41 6.56 -35.40
CA LEU A 9 10.30 5.17 -34.93
C LEU A 9 10.84 4.96 -33.51
N PRO A 10 12.03 5.49 -33.12
CA PRO A 10 12.50 5.35 -31.75
C PRO A 10 11.55 5.98 -30.73
N TYR A 11 11.00 7.16 -31.05
CA TYR A 11 10.04 7.85 -30.17
C TYR A 11 8.71 7.11 -30.06
N ALA A 12 8.22 6.51 -31.14
CA ALA A 12 7.03 5.68 -31.12
C ALA A 12 7.22 4.44 -30.24
N ILE A 13 8.37 3.77 -30.36
CA ILE A 13 8.71 2.60 -29.54
C ILE A 13 8.81 2.99 -28.06
N MET A 14 9.51 4.07 -27.74
CA MET A 14 9.60 4.59 -26.36
C MET A 14 8.21 4.90 -25.79
N THR A 15 7.39 5.62 -26.56
CA THR A 15 6.02 5.98 -26.16
C THR A 15 5.16 4.74 -25.91
N ALA A 16 5.28 3.71 -26.76
CA ALA A 16 4.55 2.46 -26.60
C ALA A 16 4.95 1.75 -25.30
N PHE A 17 6.24 1.65 -24.99
CA PHE A 17 6.70 1.01 -23.75
C PHE A 17 6.31 1.81 -22.50
N PHE A 18 6.44 3.13 -22.52
CA PHE A 18 6.00 3.97 -21.40
C PHE A 18 4.47 3.89 -21.21
N GLY A 19 3.70 3.91 -22.30
CA GLY A 19 2.26 3.73 -22.26
C GLY A 19 1.85 2.37 -21.69
N LEU A 20 2.47 1.29 -22.17
CA LEU A 20 2.21 -0.06 -21.69
C LEU A 20 2.57 -0.21 -20.21
N ALA A 21 3.72 0.28 -19.78
CA ALA A 21 4.14 0.21 -18.38
C ALA A 21 3.23 1.03 -17.47
N GLY A 22 2.91 2.27 -17.85
CA GLY A 22 2.04 3.15 -17.07
C GLY A 22 0.62 2.61 -16.93
N HIS A 23 -0.01 2.22 -18.05
CA HIS A 23 -1.33 1.61 -18.02
C HIS A 23 -1.34 0.25 -17.34
N GLY A 24 -0.29 -0.56 -17.54
CA GLY A 24 -0.17 -1.88 -16.92
C GLY A 24 -0.16 -1.81 -15.40
N VAL A 25 0.69 -0.94 -14.82
CA VAL A 25 0.74 -0.75 -13.37
C VAL A 25 -0.56 -0.15 -12.84
N GLY A 26 -1.13 0.84 -13.54
CA GLY A 26 -2.41 1.43 -13.15
C GLY A 26 -3.55 0.41 -13.13
N PHE A 27 -3.61 -0.47 -14.12
CA PHE A 27 -4.62 -1.53 -14.21
C PHE A 27 -4.49 -2.56 -13.09
N ILE A 28 -3.26 -3.04 -12.81
CA ILE A 28 -3.02 -3.99 -11.72
C ILE A 28 -3.46 -3.40 -10.38
N ARG A 29 -3.10 -2.14 -10.09
CA ARG A 29 -3.52 -1.47 -8.86
C ARG A 29 -5.03 -1.29 -8.77
N TYR A 30 -5.67 -0.95 -9.89
CA TYR A 30 -7.12 -0.81 -9.96
C TYR A 30 -7.84 -2.14 -9.68
N TRP A 31 -7.30 -3.24 -10.21
CA TRP A 31 -7.77 -4.60 -9.94
C TRP A 31 -7.60 -4.96 -8.46
N ASP A 32 -6.40 -4.79 -7.90
CA ASP A 32 -6.10 -5.10 -6.50
C ASP A 32 -6.92 -4.27 -5.51
N ASN A 33 -7.31 -3.05 -5.90
CA ASN A 33 -8.16 -2.18 -5.11
C ASN A 33 -9.67 -2.48 -5.27
N GLY A 34 -10.03 -3.60 -5.90
CA GLY A 34 -11.42 -4.02 -6.06
C GLY A 34 -12.20 -3.08 -6.98
N TRP A 35 -11.61 -2.75 -8.13
CA TRP A 35 -12.20 -1.87 -9.14
C TRP A 35 -12.39 -0.43 -8.66
N LYS A 36 -11.48 0.04 -7.80
CA LYS A 36 -11.47 1.41 -7.30
C LYS A 36 -10.10 2.05 -7.58
N ASN A 37 -10.11 3.34 -7.85
CA ASN A 37 -8.89 4.10 -8.04
C ASN A 37 -8.02 4.08 -6.77
N ASP A 38 -6.71 4.16 -6.99
CA ASP A 38 -5.71 4.24 -5.93
C ASP A 38 -5.84 5.56 -5.18
N ARG A 39 -5.67 5.54 -3.85
CA ARG A 39 -5.62 6.77 -3.05
C ARG A 39 -4.17 7.26 -2.98
N TRP A 40 -4.01 8.56 -3.11
CA TRP A 40 -2.73 9.25 -2.98
C TRP A 40 -2.86 10.28 -1.84
N ASP A 41 -1.73 10.68 -1.27
CA ASP A 41 -1.65 11.67 -0.17
C ASP A 41 -2.50 11.31 1.06
N LEU A 42 -2.34 10.07 1.53
CA LEU A 42 -3.06 9.53 2.69
C LEU A 42 -2.44 10.04 3.99
N ASP A 43 -3.24 10.64 4.85
CA ASP A 43 -2.80 11.10 6.16
C ASP A 43 -2.91 10.00 7.25
N SER A 44 -2.47 10.30 8.47
CA SER A 44 -2.54 9.33 9.58
C SER A 44 -3.97 8.90 9.94
N TRP A 45 -4.96 9.76 9.68
CA TRP A 45 -6.36 9.48 9.93
C TRP A 45 -6.91 8.51 8.87
N ASP A 46 -6.59 8.74 7.60
CA ASP A 46 -6.97 7.89 6.48
C ASP A 46 -6.44 6.47 6.65
N HIS A 47 -5.21 6.31 7.11
CA HIS A 47 -4.65 4.99 7.42
C HIS A 47 -5.48 4.27 8.50
N LYS A 48 -5.87 4.97 9.56
CA LYS A 48 -6.73 4.40 10.62
C LYS A 48 -8.13 4.06 10.09
N MET A 49 -8.72 4.91 9.26
CA MET A 49 -10.03 4.65 8.66
C MET A 49 -10.00 3.48 7.68
N MET A 50 -8.95 3.35 6.87
CA MET A 50 -8.78 2.19 5.98
C MET A 50 -8.60 0.88 6.76
N ALA A 51 -7.84 0.90 7.86
CA ALA A 51 -7.72 -0.25 8.74
C ALA A 51 -9.08 -0.62 9.36
N ARG A 52 -9.84 0.38 9.83
CA ARG A 52 -11.22 0.18 10.32
C ARG A 52 -12.11 -0.44 9.24
N ASP A 53 -12.09 0.08 8.02
CA ASP A 53 -12.93 -0.41 6.92
C ASP A 53 -12.57 -1.86 6.53
N MET A 54 -11.28 -2.21 6.57
CA MET A 54 -10.81 -3.58 6.40
C MET A 54 -11.34 -4.51 7.49
N LEU A 55 -11.36 -4.06 8.75
CA LEU A 55 -11.92 -4.84 9.86
C LEU A 55 -13.45 -4.97 9.78
N LEU A 56 -14.15 -3.98 9.21
CA LEU A 56 -15.61 -4.02 9.03
C LEU A 56 -16.05 -4.92 7.87
N THR A 57 -15.28 -4.93 6.78
CA THR A 57 -15.70 -5.56 5.52
C THR A 57 -14.90 -6.80 5.14
N GLY A 58 -13.75 -7.04 5.79
CA GLY A 58 -12.84 -8.14 5.48
C GLY A 58 -12.10 -7.99 4.14
N THR A 59 -12.28 -6.87 3.43
CA THR A 59 -11.65 -6.63 2.12
C THR A 59 -10.86 -5.33 2.15
N LYS A 60 -9.73 -5.27 1.44
CA LYS A 60 -8.78 -4.12 1.46
C LYS A 60 -9.44 -2.77 1.14
N ARG A 61 -10.50 -2.78 0.31
CA ARG A 61 -11.19 -1.57 -0.18
C ARG A 61 -12.71 -1.67 -0.07
N GLY A 62 -13.20 -2.56 0.79
CA GLY A 62 -14.63 -2.70 1.04
C GLY A 62 -15.20 -1.44 1.66
N GLN A 63 -16.42 -1.10 1.26
CA GLN A 63 -17.19 -0.02 1.87
C GLN A 63 -18.55 -0.58 2.24
N THR A 64 -19.06 -0.21 3.40
CA THR A 64 -20.40 -0.60 3.86
C THR A 64 -21.14 0.63 4.36
N SER A 65 -22.43 0.71 4.06
CA SER A 65 -23.34 1.76 4.55
C SER A 65 -24.30 1.25 5.62
N GLU A 66 -24.10 0.02 6.12
CA GLU A 66 -24.97 -0.57 7.14
C GLU A 66 -24.89 0.20 8.45
N ALA A 67 -26.06 0.48 9.04
CA ALA A 67 -26.15 1.22 10.30
C ALA A 67 -25.63 0.40 11.50
N VAL A 68 -25.74 -0.92 11.43
CA VAL A 68 -25.30 -1.85 12.48
C VAL A 68 -24.08 -2.62 12.00
N ALA A 69 -22.98 -2.54 12.75
CA ALA A 69 -21.75 -3.26 12.42
C ALA A 69 -21.91 -4.78 12.64
N PRO A 70 -21.18 -5.62 11.89
CA PRO A 70 -21.14 -7.07 12.12
C PRO A 70 -20.68 -7.43 13.53
N GLU A 71 -21.14 -8.55 14.07
CA GLU A 71 -20.82 -8.96 15.44
C GLU A 71 -19.32 -9.17 15.68
N HIS A 72 -18.61 -9.75 14.71
CA HIS A 72 -17.16 -10.01 14.79
C HIS A 72 -16.33 -8.73 14.94
N PHE A 73 -16.85 -7.59 14.51
CA PHE A 73 -16.14 -6.31 14.60
C PHE A 73 -15.85 -5.90 16.05
N LYS A 74 -16.68 -6.34 17.01
CA LYS A 74 -16.48 -6.07 18.44
C LYS A 74 -15.17 -6.65 18.98
N THR A 75 -14.71 -7.76 18.41
CA THR A 75 -13.51 -8.48 18.85
C THR A 75 -12.34 -8.38 17.88
N ALA A 76 -12.54 -7.81 16.69
CA ALA A 76 -11.54 -7.75 15.63
C ALA A 76 -10.43 -6.71 15.87
N HIS A 77 -10.42 -6.04 17.03
CA HIS A 77 -9.48 -4.98 17.34
C HIS A 77 -8.02 -5.47 17.35
N ILE A 78 -7.14 -4.78 16.64
CA ILE A 78 -5.70 -5.08 16.56
C ILE A 78 -4.94 -4.06 17.42
N MET A 79 -4.18 -4.53 18.41
CA MET A 79 -3.22 -3.72 19.17
C MET A 79 -1.80 -4.06 18.71
N GLU A 80 -1.08 -3.08 18.18
CA GLU A 80 0.35 -3.23 17.88
C GLU A 80 1.17 -3.01 19.16
N GLN A 81 1.95 -4.02 19.55
CA GLN A 81 2.88 -3.90 20.65
C GLN A 81 4.11 -3.12 20.18
N THR A 82 4.18 -1.85 20.59
CA THR A 82 5.31 -0.97 20.33
C THR A 82 6.17 -0.84 21.58
N TYR A 83 7.48 -0.90 21.38
CA TYR A 83 8.49 -0.72 22.41
C TYR A 83 9.28 0.54 22.08
N TRP A 84 9.61 1.32 23.12
CA TRP A 84 10.48 2.47 22.98
C TRP A 84 11.88 2.10 23.44
N THR A 85 12.89 2.55 22.69
CA THR A 85 14.27 2.46 23.13
C THR A 85 14.96 3.83 23.23
N PRO A 86 15.66 4.10 24.35
CA PRO A 86 16.36 5.36 24.57
C PRO A 86 17.57 5.56 23.67
N TYR A 87 18.15 4.48 23.12
CA TYR A 87 19.39 4.54 22.36
C TYR A 87 19.25 5.25 21.00
N LYS A 88 18.06 5.19 20.39
CA LYS A 88 17.78 5.76 19.07
C LYS A 88 16.59 6.72 19.06
N ASP A 89 15.97 6.93 20.21
CA ASP A 89 14.74 7.71 20.38
C ASP A 89 13.66 7.34 19.35
N GLN A 90 13.42 6.03 19.24
CA GLN A 90 12.50 5.46 18.24
C GLN A 90 11.61 4.41 18.88
N PHE A 91 10.35 4.37 18.41
CA PHE A 91 9.45 3.24 18.65
C PHE A 91 9.74 2.13 17.64
N PHE A 92 9.67 0.89 18.07
CA PHE A 92 9.78 -0.27 17.20
C PHE A 92 8.80 -1.37 17.59
N THR A 93 8.47 -2.24 16.64
CA THR A 93 7.77 -3.49 16.94
C THR A 93 8.77 -4.64 16.98
N PHE A 94 8.58 -5.58 17.90
CA PHE A 94 9.51 -6.71 18.05
C PHE A 94 9.60 -7.56 16.77
N ARG A 95 8.45 -7.74 16.09
CA ARG A 95 8.36 -8.43 14.80
C ARG A 95 9.26 -7.81 13.74
N GLU A 96 9.29 -6.49 13.65
CA GLU A 96 10.11 -5.76 12.67
C GLU A 96 11.61 -5.96 12.92
N ARG A 97 12.06 -5.87 14.17
CA ARG A 97 13.48 -6.09 14.52
C ARG A 97 13.91 -7.54 14.27
N LEU A 98 13.06 -8.51 14.59
CA LEU A 98 13.32 -9.91 14.25
C LEU A 98 13.48 -10.10 12.74
N TYR A 99 12.54 -9.59 11.95
CA TYR A 99 12.61 -9.69 10.50
C TYR A 99 13.91 -9.09 9.95
N ARG A 100 14.29 -7.91 10.44
CA ARG A 100 15.54 -7.25 10.05
C ARG A 100 16.78 -8.07 10.43
N GLY A 101 16.77 -8.71 11.60
CA GLY A 101 17.80 -9.65 12.05
C GLY A 101 17.95 -10.85 11.11
N TYR A 102 16.83 -11.49 10.73
CA TYR A 102 16.87 -12.64 9.82
C TYR A 102 17.23 -12.28 8.38
N VAL A 103 16.78 -11.13 7.87
CA VAL A 103 16.99 -10.75 6.46
C VAL A 103 18.32 -10.07 6.23
N SER A 104 18.71 -9.15 7.12
CA SER A 104 19.93 -8.34 6.95
C SER A 104 21.03 -8.64 7.97
N GLY A 105 20.83 -9.60 8.89
CA GLY A 105 21.80 -9.95 9.93
C GLY A 105 21.91 -8.93 11.06
N SER A 106 21.09 -7.87 11.05
CA SER A 106 21.15 -6.80 12.06
C SER A 106 20.30 -7.15 13.28
N TRP A 107 20.93 -7.78 14.28
CA TRP A 107 20.31 -8.13 15.57
C TRP A 107 20.39 -6.99 16.57
N ASP A 108 19.74 -5.88 16.24
CA ASP A 108 19.67 -4.73 17.13
C ASP A 108 18.28 -4.65 17.77
N PHE A 109 18.21 -5.04 19.04
CA PHE A 109 17.01 -4.96 19.89
C PHE A 109 16.98 -3.71 20.76
N SER A 110 17.99 -2.84 20.60
CA SER A 110 18.09 -1.53 21.22
C SER A 110 17.58 -0.40 20.32
#